data_AF-A0A7C7XYL6-F1
#
_entry.id   AF-A0A7C7XYL6-F1
#
_cell.length_a   1.000
_cell.length_b   1.000
_cell.length_c   1.000
_cell.angle_alpha   90.00
_cell.angle_beta   90.00
_cell.angle_gamma   90.00
#
_symmetry.space_group_name_H-M   'P 1'
#
loop_
_entity.id
_entity.type
_entity.pdbx_description
1 polymer ?
#
loop_
_entity_poly.entity_id
_entity_poly.type
_entity_poly.pdbx_seq_one_letter_code
_entity_poly.pdbx_strand_id
1 'polypeptide(L)'
;LTDVPIVETDGTIYPGLIDLHNHMHYNHIPLWDFEVHLNDNQKSAEGGYANRGQWGDNYDYQPSITWMKNNVQSNSQWGMATEQMKYAEVQAIAGGVTAVQGSPSGNDAWDSTLSRNVELWNFGKDNAVTCAVCSWYDSDYNVDGKIADFNDGDIEAWFIHMSEGVDQTSRDEFDLLKTKGLLAEPTVVIHGTALTPSQFDSMGAVGSKLVWSPLSNLLLYGNTTDVRAADKAGVKISLAPDWGPSGSKNNLHELKVADLWNSEIMESYFTNYQMVEMVTSNPAAAAEWQDYVGKIKVGMVADLVVIDTFHDDPYRNLIEAIDADVRLTVVNGRALFGDQDIMTSLKGDDWEPITGGGVSKVIDITSTSVVDGSQTWEQIESGLAMAMRNDVSDIREHWTAPDGVAWSTDAEVQSYLNTAFDGKNSANTGVSQLRNITVDPIFTTGDERYFDVINRSSWANTHIDLSLLYSFYDIPMDADGDRTGVNVVLPDDNTNTGGNTGGNSDGTDNTSGNGDGENNNSNGTVCEDGIASPCNVTPPVDDGSDTSSDSESVSSGNMQQNAKMVLFAIIAVLVIGLYVIGKGGSDELDLAGEARIEKMWDETELEELEKTPFIPAPPPMDKTESKTEEE
;
A
#
# COMPACT_ATOMS: atom_id res chain seq x y z
N LEU A 1 -32.38 6.37 -6.21
CA LEU A 1 -31.55 7.41 -6.85
C LEU A 1 -32.27 7.84 -8.12
N THR A 2 -33.11 8.87 -8.05
CA THR A 2 -33.63 9.55 -9.26
C THR A 2 -32.84 10.86 -9.37
N ASP A 3 -32.45 11.25 -10.59
CA ASP A 3 -31.70 12.48 -10.88
C ASP A 3 -30.19 12.49 -10.54
N VAL A 4 -29.54 11.33 -10.44
CA VAL A 4 -28.07 11.26 -10.39
C VAL A 4 -27.51 11.42 -11.80
N PRO A 5 -26.55 12.34 -12.04
CA PRO A 5 -25.85 12.44 -13.32
C PRO A 5 -25.20 11.10 -13.68
N ILE A 6 -25.44 10.64 -14.90
CA ILE A 6 -24.80 9.43 -15.45
C ILE A 6 -23.61 9.91 -16.27
N VAL A 7 -22.43 9.39 -15.95
CA VAL A 7 -21.21 9.56 -16.76
C VAL A 7 -20.97 8.23 -17.45
N GLU A 8 -21.09 8.21 -18.77
CA GLU A 8 -20.74 7.05 -19.58
C GLU A 8 -19.22 7.02 -19.69
N THR A 9 -18.60 6.12 -18.95
CA THR A 9 -17.17 5.82 -19.04
C THR A 9 -17.08 4.55 -19.85
N ASP A 10 -16.80 4.50 -21.13
CA ASP A 10 -16.85 3.23 -21.91
C ASP A 10 -15.84 2.11 -21.46
N GLY A 11 -15.34 2.16 -20.23
CA GLY A 11 -14.51 1.19 -19.53
C GLY A 11 -15.27 0.20 -18.62
N THR A 12 -14.51 -0.77 -18.11
CA THR A 12 -14.94 -1.78 -17.14
C THR A 12 -14.61 -1.29 -15.72
N ILE A 13 -15.56 -1.47 -14.79
CA ILE A 13 -15.42 -1.04 -13.39
C ILE A 13 -14.96 -2.22 -12.52
N TYR A 14 -13.89 -2.01 -11.76
CA TYR A 14 -13.35 -2.95 -10.78
C TYR A 14 -13.39 -2.35 -9.37
N PRO A 15 -13.36 -3.18 -8.31
CA PRO A 15 -12.98 -2.68 -6.99
C PRO A 15 -11.64 -1.96 -7.07
N GLY A 16 -11.46 -0.92 -6.27
CA GLY A 16 -10.15 -0.29 -6.09
C GLY A 16 -9.10 -1.32 -5.69
N LEU A 17 -7.88 -1.19 -6.24
CA LEU A 17 -6.79 -2.10 -5.94
C LEU A 17 -6.26 -1.80 -4.52
N ILE A 18 -5.79 -2.83 -3.82
CA ILE A 18 -5.28 -2.69 -2.46
C ILE A 18 -3.84 -3.19 -2.40
N ASP A 19 -2.95 -2.29 -1.99
CA ASP A 19 -1.54 -2.55 -1.72
C ASP A 19 -1.34 -2.90 -0.24
N LEU A 20 -0.87 -4.11 0.04
CA LEU A 20 -0.61 -4.58 1.41
C LEU A 20 0.88 -4.69 1.74
N HIS A 21 1.75 -4.16 0.88
CA HIS A 21 3.16 -4.05 1.19
C HIS A 21 3.82 -2.96 0.35
N ASN A 22 4.08 -1.83 1.00
CA ASN A 22 4.83 -0.73 0.43
C ASN A 22 5.75 -0.11 1.49
N HIS A 23 6.63 0.80 1.07
CA HIS A 23 7.36 1.71 1.96
C HIS A 23 7.32 3.09 1.32
N MET A 24 6.17 3.75 1.41
CA MET A 24 5.78 4.82 0.49
C MET A 24 6.76 6.00 0.44
N HIS A 25 7.45 6.28 1.55
CA HIS A 25 8.45 7.35 1.63
C HIS A 25 9.66 7.13 0.71
N TYR A 26 9.85 5.93 0.14
CA TYR A 26 10.87 5.64 -0.87
C TYR A 26 10.38 5.78 -2.31
N ASN A 27 9.09 5.93 -2.59
CA ASN A 27 8.56 5.77 -3.95
C ASN A 27 8.94 6.90 -4.93
N HIS A 28 9.42 8.03 -4.42
CA HIS A 28 10.04 9.08 -5.23
C HIS A 28 11.45 8.71 -5.77
N ILE A 29 12.04 7.61 -5.29
CA ILE A 29 13.37 7.12 -5.69
C ILE A 29 13.18 6.05 -6.77
N PRO A 30 13.85 6.19 -7.93
CA PRO A 30 13.72 5.21 -9.01
C PRO A 30 14.34 3.87 -8.61
N LEU A 31 14.05 2.82 -9.39
CA LEU A 31 14.67 1.50 -9.22
C LEU A 31 16.18 1.60 -9.00
N TRP A 32 16.64 0.89 -7.97
CA TRP A 32 18.03 0.87 -7.56
C TRP A 32 18.86 0.07 -8.55
N ASP A 33 19.78 0.75 -9.21
CA ASP A 33 20.70 0.16 -10.19
C ASP A 33 22.03 -0.13 -9.49
N PHE A 34 22.16 -1.34 -8.94
CA PHE A 34 23.26 -1.71 -8.06
C PHE A 34 24.04 -2.93 -8.55
N GLU A 35 25.26 -3.06 -8.05
CA GLU A 35 26.05 -4.28 -8.12
C GLU A 35 26.08 -4.95 -6.75
N VAL A 36 25.93 -6.28 -6.71
CA VAL A 36 26.05 -7.04 -5.45
C VAL A 36 27.51 -7.06 -5.00
N HIS A 37 27.81 -6.31 -3.94
CA HIS A 37 29.15 -6.14 -3.38
C HIS A 37 29.73 -7.39 -2.67
N LEU A 38 28.93 -8.44 -2.51
CA LEU A 38 29.30 -9.67 -1.81
C LEU A 38 30.25 -10.56 -2.63
N ASN A 39 31.01 -11.41 -1.95
CA ASN A 39 31.74 -12.49 -2.60
C ASN A 39 30.78 -13.59 -3.08
N ASP A 40 31.17 -14.37 -4.10
CA ASP A 40 30.30 -15.37 -4.71
C ASP A 40 29.77 -16.43 -3.75
N ASN A 41 30.47 -16.72 -2.65
CA ASN A 41 30.02 -17.67 -1.63
C ASN A 41 28.99 -17.10 -0.63
N GLN A 42 28.70 -15.80 -0.69
CA GLN A 42 27.74 -15.10 0.17
C GLN A 42 26.45 -14.72 -0.58
N LYS A 43 26.49 -14.74 -1.91
CA LYS A 43 25.36 -14.47 -2.80
C LYS A 43 24.32 -15.61 -2.77
N SER A 44 23.12 -15.32 -3.24
CA SER A 44 22.16 -16.37 -3.60
C SER A 44 22.70 -17.24 -4.75
N ALA A 45 22.01 -18.35 -5.03
CA ALA A 45 22.41 -19.25 -6.11
C ALA A 45 22.39 -18.55 -7.48
N GLU A 46 21.52 -17.56 -7.64
CA GLU A 46 21.32 -16.74 -8.82
C GLU A 46 22.29 -15.55 -8.92
N GLY A 47 23.03 -15.24 -7.85
CA GLY A 47 23.99 -14.14 -7.80
C GLY A 47 23.46 -12.84 -7.20
N GLY A 48 22.22 -12.84 -6.70
CA GLY A 48 21.65 -11.76 -5.89
C GLY A 48 22.11 -11.82 -4.43
N TYR A 49 21.40 -11.11 -3.55
CA TYR A 49 21.52 -11.27 -2.11
C TYR A 49 20.90 -12.60 -1.64
N ALA A 50 21.45 -13.19 -0.59
CA ALA A 50 20.90 -14.39 0.04
C ALA A 50 19.77 -14.08 1.02
N ASN A 51 19.80 -12.91 1.68
CA ASN A 51 18.77 -12.46 2.63
C ASN A 51 18.80 -10.93 2.80
N ARG A 52 17.74 -10.38 3.42
CA ARG A 52 17.56 -8.93 3.60
C ARG A 52 18.66 -8.21 4.37
N GLY A 53 19.35 -8.90 5.28
CA GLY A 53 20.38 -8.30 6.13
C GLY A 53 21.68 -7.95 5.40
N GLN A 54 21.77 -8.22 4.10
CA GLN A 54 23.00 -8.04 3.33
C GLN A 54 23.04 -6.77 2.49
N TRP A 55 21.90 -6.26 2.01
CA TRP A 55 21.91 -5.20 1.00
C TRP A 55 22.15 -3.79 1.57
N GLY A 56 21.81 -3.54 2.84
CA GLY A 56 22.08 -2.26 3.52
C GLY A 56 23.59 -1.93 3.64
N ASP A 57 24.44 -2.96 3.60
CA ASP A 57 25.90 -2.82 3.60
C ASP A 57 26.50 -2.52 2.22
N ASN A 58 25.68 -2.48 1.17
CA ASN A 58 26.16 -2.06 -0.13
C ASN A 58 26.67 -0.61 -0.05
N TYR A 59 27.88 -0.38 -0.56
CA TYR A 59 28.48 0.95 -0.59
C TYR A 59 27.64 1.98 -1.36
N ASP A 60 26.78 1.52 -2.27
CA ASP A 60 25.88 2.36 -3.05
C ASP A 60 24.54 2.64 -2.37
N TYR A 61 24.17 1.86 -1.35
CA TYR A 61 22.86 1.96 -0.69
C TYR A 61 22.64 3.34 -0.07
N GLN A 62 23.62 3.85 0.67
CA GLN A 62 23.56 5.17 1.27
C GLN A 62 23.41 6.30 0.23
N PRO A 63 24.30 6.42 -0.79
CA PRO A 63 24.17 7.38 -1.88
C PRO A 63 22.86 7.35 -2.64
N SER A 64 22.35 6.16 -2.95
CA SER A 64 21.22 6.00 -3.87
C SER A 64 19.87 6.01 -3.15
N ILE A 65 19.82 5.54 -1.89
CA ILE A 65 18.57 5.30 -1.17
C ILE A 65 18.49 6.14 0.11
N THR A 66 19.35 5.86 1.10
CA THR A 66 19.23 6.44 2.44
C THR A 66 19.28 7.97 2.41
N TRP A 67 20.27 8.55 1.72
CA TRP A 67 20.43 10.00 1.70
C TRP A 67 19.34 10.69 0.88
N MET A 68 18.85 10.07 -0.19
CA MET A 68 17.76 10.62 -0.99
C MET A 68 16.48 10.73 -0.16
N LYS A 69 16.09 9.63 0.50
CA LYS A 69 14.93 9.59 1.38
C LYS A 69 15.07 10.57 2.56
N ASN A 70 16.19 10.51 3.29
CA ASN A 70 16.35 11.28 4.52
C ASN A 70 16.52 12.78 4.30
N ASN A 71 17.26 13.19 3.26
CA ASN A 71 17.43 14.61 3.00
C ASN A 71 16.11 15.26 2.58
N VAL A 72 15.27 14.55 1.82
CA VAL A 72 13.93 15.00 1.43
C VAL A 72 13.06 15.17 2.68
N GLN A 73 13.03 14.18 3.57
CA GLN A 73 12.14 14.17 4.73
C GLN A 73 12.56 15.17 5.83
N SER A 74 13.86 15.31 6.09
CA SER A 74 14.35 16.02 7.27
C SER A 74 14.17 17.54 7.21
N ASN A 75 13.64 18.12 8.30
CA ASN A 75 13.39 19.56 8.44
C ASN A 75 14.64 20.45 8.34
N SER A 76 15.83 19.94 8.69
CA SER A 76 17.08 20.70 8.55
C SER A 76 17.65 20.68 7.14
N GLN A 77 17.11 19.82 6.27
CA GLN A 77 17.50 19.69 4.87
C GLN A 77 16.38 20.25 3.98
N TRP A 78 15.57 19.41 3.33
CA TRP A 78 14.50 19.87 2.44
C TRP A 78 13.17 20.05 3.18
N GLY A 79 12.89 19.30 4.24
CA GLY A 79 11.66 19.40 5.03
C GLY A 79 10.39 19.09 4.24
N MET A 80 10.47 18.15 3.29
CA MET A 80 9.45 17.83 2.30
C MET A 80 8.76 16.49 2.55
N ALA A 81 8.58 16.11 3.82
CA ALA A 81 7.91 14.84 4.18
C ALA A 81 6.49 14.76 3.61
N THR A 82 5.74 15.88 3.61
CA THR A 82 4.39 15.95 3.06
C THR A 82 4.37 15.69 1.56
N GLU A 83 5.22 16.40 0.83
CA GLU A 83 5.34 16.29 -0.63
C GLU A 83 5.79 14.88 -1.03
N GLN A 84 6.77 14.32 -0.31
CA GLN A 84 7.25 12.94 -0.50
C GLN A 84 6.10 11.92 -0.40
N MET A 85 5.27 12.03 0.64
CA MET A 85 4.16 11.11 0.85
C MET A 85 3.03 11.28 -0.17
N LYS A 86 2.63 12.52 -0.46
CA LYS A 86 1.62 12.78 -1.49
C LYS A 86 2.08 12.31 -2.86
N TYR A 87 3.35 12.47 -3.21
CA TYR A 87 3.90 11.94 -4.46
C TYR A 87 3.70 10.41 -4.56
N ALA A 88 4.01 9.69 -3.48
CA ALA A 88 3.81 8.25 -3.41
C ALA A 88 2.33 7.85 -3.50
N GLU A 89 1.42 8.61 -2.87
CA GLU A 89 -0.02 8.37 -3.01
C GLU A 89 -0.53 8.64 -4.43
N VAL A 90 -0.01 9.68 -5.10
CA VAL A 90 -0.31 9.95 -6.51
C VAL A 90 0.12 8.77 -7.38
N GLN A 91 1.31 8.21 -7.14
CA GLN A 91 1.80 7.02 -7.84
C GLN A 91 0.90 5.79 -7.62
N ALA A 92 0.32 5.65 -6.44
CA ALA A 92 -0.63 4.59 -6.11
C ALA A 92 -1.97 4.78 -6.86
N ILE A 93 -2.63 5.94 -6.73
CA ILE A 93 -3.94 6.18 -7.35
C ILE A 93 -3.87 6.23 -8.89
N ALA A 94 -2.71 6.58 -9.46
CA ALA A 94 -2.47 6.52 -10.90
C ALA A 94 -2.59 5.08 -11.44
N GLY A 95 -2.34 4.07 -10.61
CA GLY A 95 -2.55 2.65 -10.93
C GLY A 95 -3.88 2.09 -10.43
N GLY A 96 -4.81 2.92 -9.95
CA GLY A 96 -6.09 2.45 -9.41
C GLY A 96 -6.03 1.90 -7.98
N VAL A 97 -4.92 2.11 -7.27
CA VAL A 97 -4.78 1.69 -5.86
C VAL A 97 -5.50 2.68 -4.96
N THR A 98 -6.41 2.18 -4.11
CA THR A 98 -7.25 3.01 -3.23
C THR A 98 -6.92 2.85 -1.75
N ALA A 99 -6.10 1.86 -1.41
CA ALA A 99 -5.58 1.65 -0.06
C ALA A 99 -4.17 1.06 -0.11
N VAL A 100 -3.30 1.53 0.80
CA VAL A 100 -1.89 1.15 0.89
C VAL A 100 -1.51 0.85 2.34
N GLN A 101 -0.77 -0.22 2.57
CA GLN A 101 -0.02 -0.49 3.80
C GLN A 101 1.42 0.01 3.63
N GLY A 102 2.00 0.58 4.67
CA GLY A 102 3.41 0.99 4.70
C GLY A 102 3.64 2.49 4.56
N SER A 103 2.59 3.28 4.81
CA SER A 103 2.68 4.73 4.93
C SER A 103 3.04 5.11 6.37
N PRO A 104 4.09 5.91 6.60
CA PRO A 104 4.34 6.51 7.91
C PRO A 104 3.14 7.33 8.39
N SER A 105 2.86 7.29 9.68
CA SER A 105 1.77 8.03 10.32
C SER A 105 2.26 9.32 10.98
N GLY A 106 1.37 10.28 11.20
CA GLY A 106 1.64 11.43 12.07
C GLY A 106 1.48 12.79 11.38
N ASN A 107 0.87 12.83 10.21
CA ASN A 107 0.53 14.06 9.52
C ASN A 107 -0.74 13.89 8.68
N ASP A 108 -1.78 14.64 9.07
CA ASP A 108 -3.09 14.66 8.41
C ASP A 108 -3.02 14.92 6.90
N ALA A 109 -1.97 15.59 6.40
CA ALA A 109 -1.79 15.95 4.99
C ALA A 109 -1.80 14.77 4.01
N TRP A 110 -1.37 13.59 4.45
CA TRP A 110 -1.32 12.36 3.64
C TRP A 110 -1.97 11.15 4.33
N ASP A 111 -2.35 11.24 5.61
CA ASP A 111 -2.94 10.10 6.34
C ASP A 111 -4.34 9.68 5.80
N SER A 112 -5.03 10.57 5.05
CA SER A 112 -6.39 10.30 4.55
C SER A 112 -6.79 11.05 3.28
N THR A 113 -5.84 11.69 2.58
CA THR A 113 -6.18 12.62 1.50
C THR A 113 -6.42 11.92 0.17
N LEU A 114 -5.56 10.98 -0.20
CA LEU A 114 -5.59 10.33 -1.51
C LEU A 114 -5.90 8.84 -1.39
N SER A 115 -4.89 8.03 -1.04
CA SER A 115 -5.06 6.60 -0.80
C SER A 115 -5.28 6.39 0.70
N ARG A 116 -6.08 5.39 1.08
CA ARG A 116 -6.23 5.04 2.50
C ARG A 116 -4.94 4.45 3.02
N ASN A 117 -4.50 4.85 4.21
CA ASN A 117 -3.51 4.09 4.96
C ASN A 117 -4.23 2.94 5.69
N VAL A 118 -3.84 1.69 5.41
CA VAL A 118 -4.41 0.47 6.01
C VAL A 118 -4.21 0.40 7.52
N GLU A 119 -3.14 1.02 8.01
CA GLU A 119 -2.69 1.00 9.41
C GLU A 119 -3.31 2.11 10.26
N LEU A 120 -4.26 2.87 9.69
CA LEU A 120 -4.96 3.93 10.40
C LEU A 120 -6.45 3.63 10.53
N TRP A 121 -7.15 4.52 11.24
CA TRP A 121 -8.59 4.42 11.48
C TRP A 121 -9.42 4.41 10.18
N ASN A 122 -9.93 3.24 9.81
CA ASN A 122 -10.79 3.02 8.67
C ASN A 122 -12.00 2.18 9.08
N PHE A 123 -13.17 2.48 8.50
CA PHE A 123 -14.39 1.68 8.70
C PHE A 123 -14.81 1.46 10.16
N GLY A 124 -14.40 2.36 11.06
CA GLY A 124 -14.72 2.30 12.49
C GLY A 124 -13.76 1.44 13.31
N LYS A 125 -12.59 1.08 12.77
CA LYS A 125 -11.55 0.29 13.44
C LYS A 125 -10.14 0.74 13.05
N ASP A 126 -9.17 0.35 13.87
CA ASP A 126 -7.75 0.60 13.69
C ASP A 126 -6.95 -0.53 14.35
N ASN A 127 -6.92 -1.69 13.68
CA ASN A 127 -6.43 -2.95 14.22
C ASN A 127 -5.49 -3.69 13.26
N ALA A 128 -4.99 -2.96 12.28
CA ALA A 128 -3.88 -3.37 11.44
C ALA A 128 -2.58 -2.78 12.02
N VAL A 129 -1.56 -3.62 12.20
CA VAL A 129 -0.27 -3.19 12.76
C VAL A 129 0.86 -3.80 11.95
N THR A 130 1.90 -3.02 11.69
CA THR A 130 3.09 -3.48 10.97
C THR A 130 4.29 -3.69 11.88
N CYS A 131 5.04 -4.75 11.58
CA CYS A 131 6.37 -5.02 12.07
C CYS A 131 7.31 -5.11 10.87
N ALA A 132 7.71 -3.96 10.32
CA ALA A 132 8.71 -3.90 9.25
C ALA A 132 10.09 -4.22 9.81
N VAL A 133 10.46 -3.54 10.91
CA VAL A 133 11.73 -3.72 11.63
C VAL A 133 11.47 -3.66 13.13
N CYS A 134 10.73 -4.64 13.65
CA CYS A 134 10.46 -4.74 15.08
C CYS A 134 11.26 -5.86 15.75
N SER A 135 11.47 -5.74 17.06
CA SER A 135 12.24 -6.67 17.88
C SER A 135 11.50 -7.95 18.26
N TRP A 136 10.59 -8.46 17.41
CA TRP A 136 9.77 -9.64 17.73
C TRP A 136 10.61 -10.89 18.06
N TYR A 137 11.83 -10.95 17.53
CA TYR A 137 12.79 -12.03 17.77
C TYR A 137 13.49 -11.93 19.13
N ASP A 138 13.55 -10.74 19.75
CA ASP A 138 14.24 -10.53 21.02
C ASP A 138 13.62 -11.34 22.16
N SER A 139 14.46 -11.68 23.15
CA SER A 139 14.04 -12.51 24.29
C SER A 139 13.09 -11.80 25.26
N ASP A 140 13.12 -10.47 25.29
CA ASP A 140 12.28 -9.62 26.13
C ASP A 140 11.04 -9.08 25.39
N TYR A 141 10.86 -9.44 24.11
CA TYR A 141 9.66 -9.10 23.36
C TYR A 141 8.41 -9.65 24.06
N ASN A 142 7.40 -8.81 24.23
CA ASN A 142 6.15 -9.16 24.90
C ASN A 142 5.24 -10.04 24.02
N VAL A 143 5.66 -11.29 23.81
CA VAL A 143 4.94 -12.30 23.04
C VAL A 143 3.54 -12.54 23.61
N ASP A 144 3.41 -12.69 24.93
CA ASP A 144 2.13 -12.96 25.58
C ASP A 144 1.13 -11.82 25.38
N GLY A 145 1.60 -10.56 25.43
CA GLY A 145 0.78 -9.40 25.12
C GLY A 145 0.32 -9.39 23.66
N LYS A 146 1.22 -9.67 22.71
CA LYS A 146 0.86 -9.74 21.28
C LYS A 146 -0.19 -10.81 21.01
N ILE A 147 -0.05 -11.99 21.64
CA ILE A 147 -1.04 -13.07 21.55
C ILE A 147 -2.36 -12.67 22.21
N ALA A 148 -2.34 -11.92 23.32
CA ALA A 148 -3.56 -11.38 23.91
C ALA A 148 -4.28 -10.44 22.94
N ASP A 149 -3.55 -9.50 22.31
CA ASP A 149 -4.10 -8.58 21.31
C ASP A 149 -4.79 -9.34 20.15
N PHE A 150 -4.17 -10.44 19.67
CA PHE A 150 -4.77 -11.30 18.64
C PHE A 150 -6.07 -11.96 19.11
N ASN A 151 -6.12 -12.45 20.36
CA ASN A 151 -7.29 -13.17 20.87
C ASN A 151 -8.46 -12.24 21.23
N ASP A 152 -8.15 -11.00 21.65
CA ASP A 152 -9.14 -10.01 22.05
C ASP A 152 -9.72 -9.25 20.82
N GLY A 153 -9.08 -9.37 19.65
CA GLY A 153 -9.47 -8.67 18.41
C GLY A 153 -8.93 -7.23 18.34
N ASP A 154 -8.02 -6.87 19.24
CA ASP A 154 -7.33 -5.58 19.22
C ASP A 154 -6.37 -5.50 18.02
N ILE A 155 -5.84 -6.64 17.56
CA ILE A 155 -5.10 -6.76 16.31
C ILE A 155 -5.71 -7.86 15.45
N GLU A 156 -6.23 -7.46 14.29
CA GLU A 156 -6.87 -8.34 13.31
C GLU A 156 -5.97 -8.60 12.10
N ALA A 157 -5.00 -7.72 11.83
CA ALA A 157 -3.99 -7.91 10.81
C ALA A 157 -2.62 -7.47 11.33
N TRP A 158 -1.67 -8.39 11.42
CA TRP A 158 -0.30 -8.12 11.81
C TRP A 158 0.66 -8.41 10.66
N PHE A 159 1.05 -7.34 9.97
CA PHE A 159 1.96 -7.37 8.83
C PHE A 159 3.39 -7.54 9.32
N ILE A 160 4.10 -8.54 8.82
CA ILE A 160 5.48 -8.83 9.24
C ILE A 160 6.34 -9.28 8.06
N HIS A 161 7.47 -8.59 7.85
CA HIS A 161 8.53 -9.03 6.94
C HIS A 161 9.17 -10.30 7.48
N MET A 162 8.97 -11.40 6.77
CA MET A 162 9.34 -12.72 7.26
C MET A 162 9.89 -13.58 6.13
N SER A 163 11.01 -14.24 6.39
CA SER A 163 11.66 -15.11 5.41
C SER A 163 11.99 -14.41 4.10
N GLU A 164 12.37 -13.14 4.22
CA GLU A 164 12.77 -12.29 3.11
C GLU A 164 14.23 -12.61 2.72
N GLY A 165 14.35 -13.43 1.68
CA GLY A 165 15.60 -14.03 1.24
C GLY A 165 15.37 -15.44 0.67
N VAL A 166 16.43 -16.17 0.44
CA VAL A 166 16.40 -17.54 -0.14
C VAL A 166 17.23 -18.54 0.66
N ASP A 167 17.92 -18.08 1.71
CA ASP A 167 18.83 -18.91 2.50
C ASP A 167 18.17 -19.59 3.71
N GLN A 168 18.98 -20.32 4.48
CA GLN A 168 18.50 -21.00 5.68
C GLN A 168 18.18 -20.03 6.81
N THR A 169 18.92 -18.92 6.94
CA THR A 169 18.69 -17.92 7.96
C THR A 169 17.28 -17.35 7.83
N SER A 170 16.88 -16.95 6.63
CA SER A 170 15.51 -16.49 6.33
C SER A 170 14.46 -17.56 6.65
N ARG A 171 14.75 -18.86 6.44
CA ARG A 171 13.83 -19.95 6.82
C ARG A 171 13.69 -20.12 8.32
N ASP A 172 14.78 -19.98 9.05
CA ASP A 172 14.82 -20.17 10.51
C ASP A 172 14.01 -19.08 11.24
N GLU A 173 13.89 -17.88 10.65
CA GLU A 173 13.02 -16.81 11.18
C GLU A 173 11.57 -17.28 11.36
N PHE A 174 11.02 -18.00 10.37
CA PHE A 174 9.64 -18.50 10.43
C PHE A 174 9.46 -19.55 11.54
N ASP A 175 10.44 -20.44 11.71
CA ASP A 175 10.40 -21.46 12.75
C ASP A 175 10.46 -20.80 14.14
N LEU A 176 11.23 -19.72 14.31
CA LEU A 176 11.24 -18.93 15.53
C LEU A 176 9.88 -18.26 15.79
N LEU A 177 9.28 -17.63 14.77
CA LEU A 177 7.94 -17.01 14.88
C LEU A 177 6.90 -18.03 15.37
N LYS A 178 6.91 -19.22 14.76
CA LYS A 178 6.01 -20.32 15.11
C LYS A 178 6.25 -20.84 16.53
N THR A 179 7.51 -21.04 16.94
CA THR A 179 7.82 -21.53 18.29
C THR A 179 7.46 -20.53 19.39
N LYS A 180 7.47 -19.23 19.08
CA LYS A 180 6.95 -18.18 19.95
C LYS A 180 5.40 -18.13 20.00
N GLY A 181 4.70 -18.87 19.14
CA GLY A 181 3.24 -18.85 19.08
C GLY A 181 2.67 -17.61 18.35
N LEU A 182 3.52 -16.88 17.62
CA LEU A 182 3.14 -15.67 16.89
C LEU A 182 2.62 -15.95 15.47
N LEU A 183 2.68 -17.21 15.02
CA LEU A 183 2.01 -17.67 13.80
C LEU A 183 0.53 -17.96 14.12
N ALA A 184 -0.34 -17.02 13.78
CA ALA A 184 -1.77 -17.06 14.07
C ALA A 184 -2.58 -16.53 12.89
N GLU A 185 -3.91 -16.56 13.01
CA GLU A 185 -4.84 -16.08 11.97
C GLU A 185 -4.58 -14.60 11.59
N PRO A 186 -4.33 -13.67 12.54
CA PRO A 186 -4.02 -12.28 12.20
C PRO A 186 -2.68 -12.09 11.49
N THR A 187 -1.78 -13.08 11.49
CA THR A 187 -0.44 -12.94 10.90
C THR A 187 -0.54 -12.81 9.38
N VAL A 188 0.02 -11.73 8.85
CA VAL A 188 0.18 -11.48 7.41
C VAL A 188 1.66 -11.46 7.09
N VAL A 189 2.15 -12.56 6.52
CA VAL A 189 3.56 -12.72 6.12
C VAL A 189 3.82 -11.92 4.85
N ILE A 190 4.76 -10.99 4.91
CA ILE A 190 5.26 -10.25 3.76
C ILE A 190 6.49 -10.99 3.19
N HIS A 191 6.55 -11.10 1.86
CA HIS A 191 7.51 -11.88 1.07
C HIS A 191 7.34 -13.39 1.21
N GLY A 192 7.75 -13.98 2.35
CA GLY A 192 7.77 -15.43 2.53
C GLY A 192 8.67 -16.18 1.53
N THR A 193 9.64 -15.50 0.92
CA THR A 193 10.42 -16.00 -0.23
C THR A 193 11.17 -17.30 0.05
N ALA A 194 11.74 -17.45 1.25
CA ALA A 194 12.51 -18.64 1.60
C ALA A 194 11.64 -19.83 2.04
N LEU A 195 10.33 -19.64 2.23
CA LEU A 195 9.45 -20.61 2.89
C LEU A 195 9.30 -21.91 2.07
N THR A 196 9.23 -23.00 2.81
CA THR A 196 9.03 -24.34 2.26
C THR A 196 7.55 -24.74 2.24
N PRO A 197 7.16 -25.77 1.45
CA PRO A 197 5.79 -26.28 1.46
C PRO A 197 5.27 -26.64 2.86
N SER A 198 6.09 -27.22 3.74
CA SER A 198 5.69 -27.54 5.12
C SER A 198 5.48 -26.31 6.02
N GLN A 199 6.15 -25.20 5.72
CA GLN A 199 5.96 -23.94 6.44
C GLN A 199 4.67 -23.26 5.93
N PHE A 200 4.39 -23.32 4.63
CA PHE A 200 3.08 -22.92 4.10
C PHE A 200 1.94 -23.78 4.66
N ASP A 201 2.11 -25.10 4.81
CA ASP A 201 1.11 -25.95 5.49
C ASP A 201 0.82 -25.45 6.92
N SER A 202 1.84 -24.93 7.61
CA SER A 202 1.68 -24.36 8.95
C SER A 202 0.91 -23.05 8.93
N MET A 203 1.15 -22.21 7.92
CA MET A 203 0.40 -20.97 7.68
C MET A 203 -1.08 -21.26 7.41
N GLY A 204 -1.35 -22.15 6.46
CA GLY A 204 -2.71 -22.55 6.08
C GLY A 204 -3.49 -23.17 7.24
N ALA A 205 -2.81 -23.96 8.10
CA ALA A 205 -3.43 -24.58 9.26
C ALA A 205 -3.97 -23.59 10.31
N VAL A 206 -3.40 -22.37 10.38
CA VAL A 206 -3.85 -21.33 11.31
C VAL A 206 -4.64 -20.20 10.63
N GLY A 207 -4.73 -20.20 9.30
CA GLY A 207 -5.40 -19.15 8.54
C GLY A 207 -4.57 -17.88 8.34
N SER A 208 -3.25 -17.93 8.54
CA SER A 208 -2.37 -16.77 8.27
C SER A 208 -2.33 -16.48 6.77
N LYS A 209 -2.00 -15.24 6.42
CA LYS A 209 -2.03 -14.74 5.03
C LYS A 209 -0.62 -14.46 4.49
N LEU A 210 -0.50 -14.31 3.18
CA LEU A 210 0.76 -14.03 2.47
C LEU A 210 0.60 -12.80 1.57
N VAL A 211 1.58 -11.91 1.57
CA VAL A 211 1.75 -10.82 0.59
C VAL A 211 2.99 -11.12 -0.27
N TRP A 212 2.78 -11.27 -1.57
CA TRP A 212 3.79 -11.62 -2.57
C TRP A 212 4.23 -10.36 -3.33
N SER A 213 5.55 -10.17 -3.46
CA SER A 213 6.17 -9.03 -4.17
C SER A 213 7.24 -9.54 -5.15
N PRO A 214 6.83 -10.15 -6.28
CA PRO A 214 7.75 -10.83 -7.17
C PRO A 214 8.86 -9.96 -7.75
N LEU A 215 8.60 -8.69 -8.13
CA LEU A 215 9.65 -7.88 -8.74
C LEU A 215 10.79 -7.59 -7.75
N SER A 216 10.44 -7.14 -6.54
CA SER A 216 11.39 -6.91 -5.44
C SER A 216 12.18 -8.17 -5.11
N ASN A 217 11.50 -9.31 -5.00
CA ASN A 217 12.18 -10.58 -4.74
C ASN A 217 13.20 -10.95 -5.82
N LEU A 218 12.84 -10.80 -7.09
CA LEU A 218 13.73 -11.10 -8.21
C LEU A 218 14.90 -10.12 -8.26
N LEU A 219 14.65 -8.81 -8.10
CA LEU A 219 15.69 -7.78 -8.14
C LEU A 219 16.66 -7.85 -6.96
N LEU A 220 16.22 -8.27 -5.77
CA LEU A 220 17.11 -8.38 -4.60
C LEU A 220 17.75 -9.76 -4.48
N TYR A 221 16.99 -10.83 -4.67
CA TYR A 221 17.41 -12.20 -4.30
C TYR A 221 17.61 -13.13 -5.51
N GLY A 222 17.10 -12.76 -6.69
CA GLY A 222 17.17 -13.57 -7.91
C GLY A 222 16.13 -14.68 -8.00
N ASN A 223 15.26 -14.82 -7.00
CA ASN A 223 14.17 -15.79 -6.99
C ASN A 223 12.98 -15.23 -6.19
N THR A 224 11.80 -15.82 -6.36
CA THR A 224 10.56 -15.38 -5.69
C THR A 224 9.83 -16.54 -5.01
N THR A 225 8.84 -16.20 -4.19
CA THR A 225 8.06 -17.10 -3.33
C THR A 225 7.38 -18.23 -4.12
N ASP A 226 7.40 -19.46 -3.60
CA ASP A 226 6.64 -20.59 -4.17
C ASP A 226 5.14 -20.46 -3.83
N VAL A 227 4.48 -19.51 -4.51
CA VAL A 227 3.06 -19.21 -4.34
C VAL A 227 2.15 -20.37 -4.72
N ARG A 228 2.61 -21.34 -5.54
CA ARG A 228 1.86 -22.58 -5.79
C ARG A 228 1.82 -23.47 -4.55
N ALA A 229 2.90 -23.53 -3.78
CA ALA A 229 2.91 -24.25 -2.51
C ALA A 229 2.03 -23.56 -1.47
N ALA A 230 2.07 -22.22 -1.40
CA ALA A 230 1.20 -21.43 -0.54
C ALA A 230 -0.29 -21.66 -0.84
N ASP A 231 -0.69 -21.58 -2.11
CA ASP A 231 -2.07 -21.83 -2.56
C ASP A 231 -2.53 -23.26 -2.23
N LYS A 232 -1.69 -24.28 -2.48
CA LYS A 232 -2.00 -25.68 -2.13
C LYS A 232 -2.20 -25.90 -0.64
N ALA A 233 -1.51 -25.13 0.20
CA ALA A 233 -1.67 -25.14 1.65
C ALA A 233 -2.94 -24.39 2.11
N GLY A 234 -3.66 -23.71 1.21
CA GLY A 234 -4.83 -22.91 1.52
C GLY A 234 -4.50 -21.52 2.08
N VAL A 235 -3.26 -21.04 1.89
CA VAL A 235 -2.84 -19.70 2.29
C VAL A 235 -3.47 -18.68 1.35
N LYS A 236 -4.08 -17.64 1.92
CA LYS A 236 -4.60 -16.51 1.13
C LYS A 236 -3.45 -15.61 0.67
N ILE A 237 -3.37 -15.36 -0.63
CA ILE A 237 -2.27 -14.63 -1.27
C ILE A 237 -2.78 -13.27 -1.75
N SER A 238 -2.09 -12.21 -1.37
CA SER A 238 -2.22 -10.87 -1.93
C SER A 238 -0.96 -10.52 -2.71
N LEU A 239 -1.07 -9.63 -3.70
CA LEU A 239 0.03 -9.15 -4.53
C LEU A 239 0.29 -7.68 -4.21
N ALA A 240 1.55 -7.29 -4.02
CA ALA A 240 1.93 -5.93 -3.68
C ALA A 240 3.32 -5.57 -4.23
N PRO A 241 3.54 -4.32 -4.66
CA PRO A 241 4.78 -3.87 -5.30
C PRO A 241 6.01 -3.89 -4.39
N ASP A 242 5.87 -3.76 -3.07
CA ASP A 242 6.95 -3.36 -2.16
C ASP A 242 7.29 -1.86 -2.33
N TRP A 243 8.50 -1.45 -1.96
CA TRP A 243 9.07 -0.11 -2.15
C TRP A 243 9.62 0.19 -3.55
N GLY A 244 9.59 1.47 -3.95
CA GLY A 244 10.11 1.96 -5.23
C GLY A 244 11.51 1.50 -5.65
N PRO A 245 12.52 1.39 -4.76
CA PRO A 245 13.87 0.97 -5.12
C PRO A 245 14.03 -0.46 -5.67
N SER A 246 13.08 -1.35 -5.45
CA SER A 246 13.11 -2.70 -6.05
C SER A 246 11.75 -3.24 -6.49
N GLY A 247 10.67 -2.49 -6.26
CA GLY A 247 9.29 -2.86 -6.56
C GLY A 247 8.75 -2.26 -7.85
N SER A 248 7.54 -2.68 -8.22
CA SER A 248 6.78 -1.96 -9.25
C SER A 248 6.25 -0.64 -8.72
N LYS A 249 5.83 0.27 -9.62
CA LYS A 249 5.31 1.57 -9.18
C LYS A 249 3.99 1.47 -8.40
N ASN A 250 3.18 0.43 -8.66
CA ASN A 250 1.91 0.11 -7.98
C ASN A 250 1.43 -1.31 -8.37
N ASN A 251 0.31 -1.77 -7.80
CA ASN A 251 -0.25 -3.11 -8.04
C ASN A 251 -0.64 -3.39 -9.49
N LEU A 252 -1.05 -2.38 -10.26
CA LEU A 252 -1.39 -2.55 -11.69
C LEU A 252 -0.17 -3.07 -12.47
N HIS A 253 1.01 -2.58 -12.12
CA HIS A 253 2.27 -2.98 -12.76
C HIS A 253 2.83 -4.27 -12.16
N GLU A 254 2.68 -4.49 -10.85
CA GLU A 254 3.07 -5.76 -10.22
C GLU A 254 2.27 -6.96 -10.77
N LEU A 255 0.99 -6.76 -11.17
CA LEU A 255 0.18 -7.78 -11.84
C LEU A 255 0.84 -8.35 -13.10
N LYS A 256 1.56 -7.53 -13.87
CA LYS A 256 2.24 -7.95 -15.11
C LYS A 256 3.46 -8.83 -14.80
N VAL A 257 4.18 -8.50 -13.73
CA VAL A 257 5.29 -9.33 -13.23
C VAL A 257 4.78 -10.67 -12.75
N ALA A 258 3.69 -10.67 -11.97
CA ALA A 258 3.01 -11.89 -11.54
C ALA A 258 2.45 -12.71 -12.72
N ASP A 259 1.86 -12.08 -13.74
CA ASP A 259 1.31 -12.74 -14.93
C ASP A 259 2.40 -13.40 -15.75
N LEU A 260 3.50 -12.68 -15.97
CA LEU A 260 4.65 -13.20 -16.69
C LEU A 260 5.26 -14.40 -15.95
N TRP A 261 5.44 -14.31 -14.63
CA TRP A 261 5.90 -15.44 -13.83
C TRP A 261 4.90 -16.62 -13.87
N ASN A 262 3.60 -16.33 -13.78
CA ASN A 262 2.56 -17.34 -13.82
C ASN A 262 2.53 -18.10 -15.15
N SER A 263 2.60 -17.38 -16.27
CA SER A 263 2.56 -17.95 -17.62
C SER A 263 3.86 -18.69 -17.99
N GLU A 264 5.02 -18.09 -17.75
CA GLU A 264 6.31 -18.64 -18.20
C GLU A 264 6.87 -19.73 -17.27
N ILE A 265 6.62 -19.62 -15.96
CA ILE A 265 7.26 -20.49 -14.94
C ILE A 265 6.27 -21.43 -14.26
N MET A 266 5.04 -20.97 -14.04
CA MET A 266 4.05 -21.72 -13.25
C MET A 266 3.04 -22.51 -14.10
N GLU A 267 3.20 -22.54 -15.43
CA GLU A 267 2.28 -23.21 -16.37
C GLU A 267 0.84 -22.66 -16.27
N SER A 268 0.71 -21.33 -16.10
CA SER A 268 -0.57 -20.63 -15.92
C SER A 268 -1.41 -21.23 -14.78
N TYR A 269 -0.75 -21.52 -13.65
CA TYR A 269 -1.39 -22.15 -12.48
C TYR A 269 -2.57 -21.33 -11.94
N PHE A 270 -2.41 -20.01 -11.83
CA PHE A 270 -3.48 -19.11 -11.43
C PHE A 270 -4.28 -18.65 -12.64
N THR A 271 -5.59 -18.66 -12.51
CA THR A 271 -6.50 -18.06 -13.50
C THR A 271 -6.44 -16.52 -13.44
N ASN A 272 -6.85 -15.85 -14.52
CA ASN A 272 -6.98 -14.38 -14.55
C ASN A 272 -7.84 -13.88 -13.38
N TYR A 273 -8.93 -14.59 -13.06
CA TYR A 273 -9.79 -14.29 -11.92
C TYR A 273 -9.01 -14.28 -10.59
N GLN A 274 -8.27 -15.36 -10.31
CA GLN A 274 -7.51 -15.48 -9.06
C GLN A 274 -6.40 -14.43 -8.96
N MET A 275 -5.77 -14.07 -10.07
CA MET A 275 -4.78 -12.98 -10.10
C MET A 275 -5.40 -11.63 -9.75
N VAL A 276 -6.60 -11.33 -10.26
CA VAL A 276 -7.33 -10.11 -9.90
C VAL A 276 -7.80 -10.15 -8.44
N GLU A 277 -8.17 -11.32 -7.90
CA GLU A 277 -8.46 -11.46 -6.47
C GLU A 277 -7.25 -11.08 -5.60
N MET A 278 -6.01 -11.36 -6.03
CA MET A 278 -4.78 -11.02 -5.29
C MET A 278 -4.58 -9.51 -5.10
N VAL A 279 -5.23 -8.65 -5.88
CA VAL A 279 -5.15 -7.18 -5.74
C VAL A 279 -6.47 -6.53 -5.33
N THR A 280 -7.52 -7.32 -5.07
CA THR A 280 -8.85 -6.81 -4.69
C THR A 280 -9.42 -7.52 -3.45
N SER A 281 -10.08 -8.66 -3.63
CA SER A 281 -10.80 -9.36 -2.57
C SER A 281 -9.89 -10.04 -1.54
N ASN A 282 -8.71 -10.51 -1.95
CA ASN A 282 -7.75 -11.14 -1.05
C ASN A 282 -7.10 -10.13 -0.10
N PRO A 283 -6.54 -9.00 -0.57
CA PRO A 283 -5.99 -8.01 0.33
C PRO A 283 -7.05 -7.37 1.23
N ALA A 284 -8.27 -7.13 0.72
CA ALA A 284 -9.38 -6.71 1.59
C ALA A 284 -9.62 -7.71 2.71
N ALA A 285 -9.57 -9.02 2.42
CA ALA A 285 -9.72 -10.03 3.47
C ALA A 285 -8.51 -10.13 4.40
N ALA A 286 -7.29 -9.95 3.92
CA ALA A 286 -6.09 -9.99 4.75
C ALA A 286 -6.02 -8.82 5.76
N ALA A 287 -6.60 -7.66 5.41
CA ALA A 287 -6.76 -6.51 6.29
C ALA A 287 -8.08 -6.53 7.12
N GLU A 288 -8.88 -7.61 7.04
CA GLU A 288 -10.21 -7.71 7.64
C GLU A 288 -11.22 -6.63 7.17
N TRP A 289 -11.09 -6.18 5.94
CA TRP A 289 -11.90 -5.14 5.29
C TRP A 289 -12.91 -5.67 4.26
N GLN A 290 -13.07 -7.00 4.15
CA GLN A 290 -13.91 -7.69 3.15
C GLN A 290 -15.39 -7.25 3.11
N ASP A 291 -15.90 -6.65 4.18
CA ASP A 291 -17.28 -6.17 4.26
C ASP A 291 -17.45 -4.74 3.74
N TYR A 292 -16.35 -4.03 3.47
CA TYR A 292 -16.34 -2.62 3.09
C TYR A 292 -15.80 -2.38 1.68
N VAL A 293 -14.74 -3.09 1.28
CA VAL A 293 -14.01 -2.88 0.01
C VAL A 293 -13.56 -4.21 -0.62
N GLY A 294 -12.88 -4.15 -1.76
CA GLY A 294 -12.37 -5.32 -2.49
C GLY A 294 -13.41 -6.06 -3.33
N LYS A 295 -14.68 -5.64 -3.30
CA LYS A 295 -15.78 -6.14 -4.14
C LYS A 295 -16.73 -4.98 -4.48
N ILE A 296 -17.43 -5.09 -5.61
CA ILE A 296 -18.52 -4.17 -5.97
C ILE A 296 -19.84 -4.80 -5.54
N LYS A 297 -20.41 -4.31 -4.44
CA LYS A 297 -21.70 -4.79 -3.91
C LYS A 297 -22.45 -3.65 -3.23
N VAL A 298 -23.78 -3.70 -3.26
CA VAL A 298 -24.63 -2.77 -2.50
C VAL A 298 -24.23 -2.74 -1.03
N GLY A 299 -23.98 -1.54 -0.50
CA GLY A 299 -23.58 -1.30 0.89
C GLY A 299 -22.07 -1.15 1.10
N MET A 300 -21.25 -1.47 0.10
CA MET A 300 -19.80 -1.26 0.15
C MET A 300 -19.42 0.18 -0.19
N VAL A 301 -18.20 0.56 0.19
CA VAL A 301 -17.64 1.88 -0.07
C VAL A 301 -17.23 1.99 -1.54
N ALA A 302 -17.40 3.18 -2.12
CA ALA A 302 -17.04 3.46 -3.51
C ALA A 302 -15.52 3.70 -3.66
N ASP A 303 -14.75 2.66 -3.37
CA ASP A 303 -13.35 2.54 -3.73
C ASP A 303 -13.29 1.73 -5.03
N LEU A 304 -13.08 2.41 -6.15
CA LEU A 304 -13.28 1.86 -7.50
C LEU A 304 -12.17 2.32 -8.44
N VAL A 305 -11.88 1.48 -9.43
CA VAL A 305 -11.09 1.86 -10.61
C VAL A 305 -11.86 1.53 -11.88
N VAL A 306 -11.84 2.44 -12.85
CA VAL A 306 -12.37 2.25 -14.19
C VAL A 306 -11.21 2.12 -15.15
N ILE A 307 -11.18 1.03 -15.90
CA ILE A 307 -10.16 0.74 -16.92
C ILE A 307 -10.83 0.69 -18.27
N ASP A 308 -10.20 1.20 -19.33
CA ASP A 308 -10.70 1.04 -20.70
C ASP A 308 -10.98 -0.44 -21.03
N THR A 309 -12.03 -0.68 -21.79
CA THR A 309 -12.42 -2.03 -22.19
C THR A 309 -11.79 -2.37 -23.54
N PHE A 310 -10.73 -3.16 -23.51
CA PHE A 310 -10.01 -3.61 -24.70
C PHE A 310 -9.83 -5.14 -24.75
N HIS A 311 -10.40 -5.87 -23.79
CA HIS A 311 -10.42 -7.34 -23.80
C HIS A 311 -11.79 -7.92 -23.39
N ASP A 312 -12.21 -9.03 -24.01
CA ASP A 312 -13.51 -9.69 -23.74
C ASP A 312 -13.57 -10.37 -22.35
N ASP A 313 -12.44 -10.93 -21.89
CA ASP A 313 -12.25 -11.37 -20.50
C ASP A 313 -11.90 -10.16 -19.62
N PRO A 314 -12.78 -9.72 -18.70
CA PRO A 314 -12.54 -8.54 -17.87
C PRO A 314 -11.35 -8.72 -16.92
N TYR A 315 -11.05 -9.95 -16.50
CA TYR A 315 -9.91 -10.15 -15.61
C TYR A 315 -8.59 -10.01 -16.36
N ARG A 316 -8.54 -10.50 -17.61
CA ARG A 316 -7.38 -10.27 -18.48
C ARG A 316 -7.24 -8.80 -18.85
N ASN A 317 -8.35 -8.09 -19.06
CA ASN A 317 -8.37 -6.65 -19.31
C ASN A 317 -7.63 -5.87 -18.22
N LEU A 318 -7.89 -6.17 -16.94
CA LEU A 318 -7.18 -5.51 -15.83
C LEU A 318 -5.69 -5.90 -15.76
N ILE A 319 -5.34 -7.17 -16.00
CA ILE A 319 -3.95 -7.65 -15.97
C ILE A 319 -3.10 -6.96 -17.06
N GLU A 320 -3.66 -6.76 -18.25
CA GLU A 320 -2.95 -6.17 -19.39
C GLU A 320 -3.01 -4.63 -19.44
N ALA A 321 -3.79 -4.00 -18.56
CA ALA A 321 -3.96 -2.56 -18.54
C ALA A 321 -2.69 -1.83 -18.10
N ILE A 322 -2.36 -0.73 -18.77
CA ILE A 322 -1.22 0.15 -18.46
C ILE A 322 -1.72 1.52 -17.98
N ASP A 323 -0.80 2.46 -17.72
CA ASP A 323 -1.12 3.78 -17.17
C ASP A 323 -2.17 4.54 -18.00
N ALA A 324 -2.09 4.44 -19.32
CA ALA A 324 -3.01 5.10 -20.25
C ALA A 324 -4.44 4.56 -20.17
N ASP A 325 -4.63 3.29 -19.80
CA ASP A 325 -5.96 2.66 -19.76
C ASP A 325 -6.73 2.99 -18.48
N VAL A 326 -6.08 3.61 -17.47
CA VAL A 326 -6.75 4.02 -16.22
C VAL A 326 -7.57 5.27 -16.49
N ARG A 327 -8.89 5.10 -16.52
CA ARG A 327 -9.84 6.17 -16.84
C ARG A 327 -10.28 6.98 -15.63
N LEU A 328 -10.40 6.32 -14.48
CA LEU A 328 -10.86 6.93 -13.25
C LEU A 328 -10.47 6.08 -12.03
N THR A 329 -9.88 6.73 -11.03
CA THR A 329 -9.68 6.19 -9.69
C THR A 329 -10.54 6.96 -8.71
N VAL A 330 -11.37 6.23 -7.98
CA VAL A 330 -12.29 6.77 -6.98
C VAL A 330 -11.91 6.21 -5.61
N VAL A 331 -11.68 7.09 -4.65
CA VAL A 331 -11.44 6.70 -3.25
C VAL A 331 -12.51 7.34 -2.39
N ASN A 332 -13.23 6.53 -1.61
CA ASN A 332 -14.31 6.98 -0.75
C ASN A 332 -15.41 7.76 -1.50
N GLY A 333 -15.68 7.41 -2.75
CA GLY A 333 -16.60 8.13 -3.63
C GLY A 333 -16.08 9.46 -4.17
N ARG A 334 -14.81 9.81 -3.93
CA ARG A 334 -14.15 11.00 -4.49
C ARG A 334 -13.37 10.60 -5.74
N ALA A 335 -13.65 11.24 -6.86
CA ALA A 335 -12.83 11.13 -8.06
C ALA A 335 -11.49 11.88 -7.83
N LEU A 336 -10.37 11.15 -7.88
CA LEU A 336 -9.05 11.69 -7.54
C LEU A 336 -8.06 11.68 -8.69
N PHE A 337 -8.17 10.74 -9.63
CA PHE A 337 -7.28 10.63 -10.79
C PHE A 337 -8.06 10.08 -11.98
N GLY A 338 -7.78 10.52 -13.20
CA GLY A 338 -8.39 9.92 -14.39
C GLY A 338 -8.31 10.78 -15.65
N ASP A 339 -9.13 10.40 -16.63
CA ASP A 339 -9.31 11.14 -17.88
C ASP A 339 -9.91 12.52 -17.62
N GLN A 340 -9.44 13.50 -18.38
CA GLN A 340 -9.85 14.89 -18.20
C GLN A 340 -11.36 15.09 -18.39
N ASP A 341 -11.98 14.42 -19.37
CA ASP A 341 -13.40 14.54 -19.69
C ASP A 341 -14.29 13.96 -18.57
N ILE A 342 -13.93 12.81 -18.02
CA ILE A 342 -14.62 12.17 -16.90
C ILE A 342 -14.46 13.01 -15.64
N MET A 343 -13.23 13.40 -15.30
CA MET A 343 -12.94 14.24 -14.12
C MET A 343 -13.66 15.60 -14.23
N THR A 344 -13.69 16.21 -15.42
CA THR A 344 -14.44 17.46 -15.65
C THR A 344 -15.94 17.27 -15.48
N SER A 345 -16.48 16.14 -15.92
CA SER A 345 -17.91 15.84 -15.76
C SER A 345 -18.31 15.66 -14.29
N LEU A 346 -17.41 15.12 -13.46
CA LEU A 346 -17.65 14.86 -12.04
C LEU A 346 -17.33 16.07 -11.14
N LYS A 347 -16.33 16.89 -11.50
CA LYS A 347 -15.76 17.92 -10.63
C LYS A 347 -15.73 19.33 -11.23
N GLY A 348 -16.06 19.49 -12.51
CA GLY A 348 -15.84 20.76 -13.22
C GLY A 348 -14.36 21.03 -13.44
N ASP A 349 -13.90 22.23 -13.10
CA ASP A 349 -12.50 22.65 -13.31
C ASP A 349 -11.60 22.40 -12.08
N ASP A 350 -12.06 21.60 -11.11
CA ASP A 350 -11.36 21.28 -9.85
C ASP A 350 -10.44 20.06 -10.01
N TRP A 351 -9.38 20.25 -10.80
CA TRP A 351 -8.32 19.26 -11.06
C TRP A 351 -7.06 19.95 -11.60
N GLU A 352 -5.94 19.26 -11.55
CA GLU A 352 -4.65 19.66 -12.09
C GLU A 352 -4.18 18.66 -13.16
N PRO A 353 -3.51 19.11 -14.24
CA PRO A 353 -2.97 18.19 -15.24
C PRO A 353 -1.75 17.44 -14.70
N ILE A 354 -1.63 16.17 -15.10
CA ILE A 354 -0.45 15.34 -14.87
C ILE A 354 -0.05 14.63 -16.17
N THR A 355 1.21 14.77 -16.57
CA THR A 355 1.69 14.27 -17.86
C THR A 355 3.07 13.64 -17.74
N GLY A 356 3.32 12.53 -18.43
CA GLY A 356 4.64 11.89 -18.44
C GLY A 356 4.65 10.65 -19.34
N GLY A 357 5.77 10.38 -20.00
CA GLY A 357 5.93 9.14 -20.79
C GLY A 357 4.93 8.95 -21.95
N GLY A 358 4.29 10.04 -22.41
CA GLY A 358 3.23 10.00 -23.42
C GLY A 358 1.80 9.88 -22.85
N VAL A 359 1.66 9.74 -21.54
CA VAL A 359 0.38 9.72 -20.83
C VAL A 359 -0.02 11.14 -20.42
N SER A 360 -1.30 11.48 -20.58
CA SER A 360 -1.89 12.76 -20.16
C SER A 360 -3.19 12.50 -19.41
N LYS A 361 -3.23 12.86 -18.13
CA LYS A 361 -4.38 12.64 -17.23
C LYS A 361 -4.57 13.87 -16.36
N VAL A 362 -5.55 13.84 -15.47
CA VAL A 362 -5.77 14.89 -14.46
C VAL A 362 -5.95 14.28 -13.07
N ILE A 363 -5.65 15.08 -12.06
CA ILE A 363 -5.64 14.67 -10.66
C ILE A 363 -6.25 15.74 -9.76
N ASP A 364 -6.85 15.34 -8.65
CA ASP A 364 -7.20 16.24 -7.55
C ASP A 364 -6.53 15.75 -6.27
N ILE A 365 -5.47 16.45 -5.88
CA ILE A 365 -4.73 16.22 -4.65
C ILE A 365 -5.05 17.22 -3.55
N THR A 366 -5.98 18.15 -3.83
CA THR A 366 -6.25 19.26 -2.95
C THR A 366 -7.37 18.92 -1.97
N SER A 367 -7.17 19.29 -0.71
CA SER A 367 -8.11 19.10 0.36
C SER A 367 -8.06 20.30 1.29
N THR A 368 -8.89 21.30 1.00
CA THR A 368 -8.87 22.61 1.70
C THR A 368 -9.12 22.54 3.21
N SER A 369 -9.62 21.40 3.72
CA SER A 369 -9.84 21.15 5.13
C SER A 369 -8.65 20.51 5.85
N VAL A 370 -7.56 20.20 5.15
CA VAL A 370 -6.40 19.47 5.65
C VAL A 370 -5.15 20.38 5.63
N VAL A 371 -4.29 20.26 6.64
CA VAL A 371 -2.99 20.96 6.68
C VAL A 371 -2.18 20.57 5.45
N ASP A 372 -1.52 21.53 4.82
CA ASP A 372 -0.83 21.39 3.53
C ASP A 372 -1.70 20.87 2.38
N GLY A 373 -3.01 20.68 2.58
CA GLY A 373 -3.94 20.19 1.57
C GLY A 373 -4.19 21.16 0.42
N SER A 374 -3.63 22.38 0.46
CA SER A 374 -3.69 23.34 -0.66
C SER A 374 -2.47 23.31 -1.57
N GLN A 375 -1.50 22.42 -1.34
CA GLN A 375 -0.36 22.23 -2.25
C GLN A 375 -0.84 21.76 -3.62
N THR A 376 -0.30 22.37 -4.66
CA THR A 376 -0.58 22.00 -6.05
C THR A 376 0.34 20.87 -6.49
N TRP A 377 -0.08 20.06 -7.46
CA TRP A 377 0.74 18.99 -8.02
C TRP A 377 2.08 19.52 -8.54
N GLU A 378 2.06 20.64 -9.28
CA GLU A 378 3.26 21.30 -9.79
C GLU A 378 4.26 21.68 -8.67
N GLN A 379 3.79 22.08 -7.49
CA GLN A 379 4.65 22.44 -6.36
C GLN A 379 5.35 21.20 -5.79
N ILE A 380 4.61 20.10 -5.65
CA ILE A 380 5.13 18.83 -5.16
C ILE A 380 6.17 18.28 -6.14
N GLU A 381 5.81 18.17 -7.41
CA GLU A 381 6.66 17.60 -8.45
C GLU A 381 7.94 18.44 -8.64
N SER A 382 7.83 19.76 -8.81
CA SER A 382 9.00 20.62 -9.00
C SER A 382 9.88 20.72 -7.76
N GLY A 383 9.29 20.67 -6.57
CA GLY A 383 10.01 20.65 -5.30
C GLY A 383 10.83 19.38 -5.12
N LEU A 384 10.23 18.20 -5.33
CA LEU A 384 10.94 16.93 -5.25
C LEU A 384 12.00 16.81 -6.34
N ALA A 385 11.71 17.28 -7.56
CA ALA A 385 12.67 17.31 -8.65
C ALA A 385 13.88 18.20 -8.35
N MET A 386 13.69 19.29 -7.60
CA MET A 386 14.78 20.13 -7.11
C MET A 386 15.57 19.42 -6.01
N ALA A 387 14.89 18.86 -5.02
CA ALA A 387 15.53 18.18 -3.89
C ALA A 387 16.40 16.99 -4.33
N MET A 388 15.92 16.19 -5.27
CA MET A 388 16.61 14.98 -5.75
C MET A 388 17.84 15.26 -6.62
N ARG A 389 17.94 16.45 -7.24
CA ARG A 389 19.15 16.84 -7.98
C ARG A 389 20.35 17.11 -7.09
N ASN A 390 20.12 17.46 -5.81
CA ASN A 390 21.17 17.79 -4.85
C ASN A 390 22.16 18.84 -5.38
N ASP A 391 21.66 19.84 -6.11
CA ASP A 391 22.48 20.93 -6.62
C ASP A 391 23.02 21.78 -5.46
N VAL A 392 24.33 22.04 -5.44
CA VAL A 392 25.01 22.68 -4.31
C VAL A 392 24.46 24.08 -4.02
N SER A 393 24.05 24.81 -5.05
CA SER A 393 23.42 26.13 -4.90
C SER A 393 22.10 26.05 -4.16
N ASP A 394 21.29 25.05 -4.49
CA ASP A 394 19.95 24.85 -3.93
C ASP A 394 20.07 24.36 -2.49
N ILE A 395 20.99 23.41 -2.23
CA ILE A 395 21.37 22.99 -0.87
C ILE A 395 21.79 24.20 -0.03
N ARG A 396 22.63 25.10 -0.56
CA ARG A 396 23.07 26.29 0.18
C ARG A 396 21.90 27.21 0.54
N GLU A 397 20.92 27.34 -0.34
CA GLU A 397 19.78 28.23 -0.17
C GLU A 397 18.72 27.67 0.78
N HIS A 398 18.51 26.35 0.77
CA HIS A 398 17.38 25.71 1.45
C HIS A 398 17.76 24.96 2.72
N TRP A 399 18.94 24.35 2.80
CA TRP A 399 19.33 23.60 3.99
C TRP A 399 19.73 24.53 5.14
N THR A 400 19.46 24.09 6.36
CA THR A 400 19.99 24.73 7.55
C THR A 400 21.47 24.44 7.67
N ALA A 401 22.29 25.50 7.72
CA ALA A 401 23.73 25.39 7.89
C ALA A 401 24.07 24.61 9.18
N PRO A 402 24.86 23.53 9.12
CA PRO A 402 25.27 22.81 10.32
C PRO A 402 26.12 23.69 11.26
N ASP A 403 26.03 23.42 12.56
CA ASP A 403 26.75 24.18 13.57
C ASP A 403 28.27 24.20 13.33
N GLY A 404 28.83 25.42 13.26
CA GLY A 404 30.26 25.62 13.08
C GLY A 404 30.79 25.40 11.65
N VAL A 405 29.90 25.20 10.67
CA VAL A 405 30.26 25.04 9.26
C VAL A 405 30.08 26.37 8.51
N ALA A 406 31.07 26.74 7.67
CA ALA A 406 30.93 27.90 6.80
C ALA A 406 29.93 27.59 5.67
N TRP A 407 29.02 28.53 5.34
CA TRP A 407 27.88 28.25 4.46
C TRP A 407 27.54 29.41 3.50
N SER A 408 28.45 30.37 3.33
CA SER A 408 28.17 31.59 2.56
C SER A 408 28.39 31.44 1.06
N THR A 409 29.14 30.42 0.63
CA THR A 409 29.44 30.15 -0.78
C THR A 409 29.29 28.67 -1.12
N ASP A 410 29.01 28.35 -2.39
CA ASP A 410 28.87 26.96 -2.86
C ASP A 410 30.14 26.14 -2.58
N ALA A 411 31.32 26.77 -2.59
CA ALA A 411 32.58 26.09 -2.27
C ALA A 411 32.68 25.67 -0.80
N GLU A 412 32.13 26.45 0.12
CA GLU A 412 32.09 26.11 1.54
C GLU A 412 31.10 24.96 1.81
N VAL A 413 29.92 25.02 1.17
CA VAL A 413 28.92 23.93 1.22
C VAL A 413 29.48 22.65 0.62
N GLN A 414 30.10 22.72 -0.57
CA GLN A 414 30.74 21.55 -1.18
C GLN A 414 31.81 20.94 -0.29
N SER A 415 32.59 21.77 0.44
CA SER A 415 33.59 21.26 1.38
C SER A 415 32.96 20.47 2.52
N TYR A 416 31.79 20.87 3.01
CA TYR A 416 31.03 20.11 4.00
C TYR A 416 30.48 18.81 3.39
N LEU A 417 29.84 18.88 2.23
CA LEU A 417 29.26 17.72 1.55
C LEU A 417 30.32 16.65 1.27
N ASN A 418 31.53 17.07 0.90
CA ASN A 418 32.69 16.21 0.68
C ASN A 418 33.12 15.39 1.90
N THR A 419 32.69 15.76 3.10
CA THR A 419 32.98 15.03 4.34
C THR A 419 31.74 14.41 4.98
N ALA A 420 30.57 15.02 4.83
CA ALA A 420 29.33 14.51 5.41
C ALA A 420 28.72 13.37 4.59
N PHE A 421 29.03 13.32 3.28
CA PHE A 421 28.48 12.37 2.33
C PHE A 421 29.58 11.61 1.56
N ASP A 422 30.74 11.34 2.16
CA ASP A 422 31.84 10.61 1.47
C ASP A 422 31.68 9.08 1.43
N GLY A 423 30.66 8.55 2.12
CA GLY A 423 30.09 7.20 1.97
C GLY A 423 30.93 6.06 2.55
N LYS A 424 30.43 4.81 2.42
CA LYS A 424 31.12 3.59 2.93
C LYS A 424 32.38 3.22 2.13
N ASN A 425 32.57 3.76 0.91
CA ASN A 425 33.71 3.43 0.06
C ASN A 425 34.95 4.29 0.37
N SER A 426 35.94 3.68 1.04
CA SER A 426 37.21 4.32 1.41
C SER A 426 38.03 4.91 0.25
N ALA A 427 37.77 4.52 -1.01
CA ALA A 427 38.43 5.11 -2.16
C ALA A 427 38.00 6.56 -2.43
N ASN A 428 36.87 6.99 -1.84
CA ASN A 428 36.22 8.28 -2.08
C ASN A 428 36.32 9.23 -0.89
N THR A 429 37.18 8.94 0.11
CA THR A 429 37.33 9.81 1.30
C THR A 429 37.61 11.26 0.90
N GLY A 430 36.79 12.18 1.42
CA GLY A 430 36.89 13.61 1.10
C GLY A 430 36.26 14.02 -0.24
N VAL A 431 35.49 13.15 -0.88
CA VAL A 431 34.69 13.44 -2.08
C VAL A 431 33.25 13.06 -1.82
N SER A 432 32.32 14.01 -2.04
CA SER A 432 30.90 13.75 -1.84
C SER A 432 30.41 12.69 -2.82
N GLN A 433 29.69 11.71 -2.31
CA GLN A 433 28.93 10.72 -3.05
C GLN A 433 27.43 11.04 -3.10
N LEU A 434 27.00 12.20 -2.60
CA LEU A 434 25.60 12.62 -2.71
C LEU A 434 25.23 12.71 -4.20
N ARG A 435 24.32 11.85 -4.65
CA ARG A 435 23.99 11.70 -6.08
C ARG A 435 22.99 12.76 -6.52
N ASN A 436 23.10 13.15 -7.78
CA ASN A 436 22.02 13.81 -8.51
C ASN A 436 21.17 12.71 -9.14
N ILE A 437 19.90 12.61 -8.71
CA ILE A 437 18.95 11.59 -9.17
C ILE A 437 17.69 12.31 -9.65
N THR A 438 17.04 11.76 -10.67
CA THR A 438 15.71 12.20 -11.09
C THR A 438 14.67 11.53 -10.21
N VAL A 439 13.64 12.28 -9.81
CA VAL A 439 12.46 11.68 -9.18
C VAL A 439 11.92 10.56 -10.07
N ASP A 440 11.53 9.44 -9.47
CA ASP A 440 10.91 8.35 -10.22
C ASP A 440 9.62 8.84 -10.90
N PRO A 441 9.45 8.70 -12.22
CA PRO A 441 8.24 9.17 -12.89
C PRO A 441 6.98 8.49 -12.35
N ILE A 442 5.84 9.20 -12.30
CA ILE A 442 4.56 8.60 -11.85
C ILE A 442 4.12 7.43 -12.75
N PHE A 443 4.30 7.56 -14.06
CA PHE A 443 3.90 6.54 -15.04
C PHE A 443 5.04 5.58 -15.34
N THR A 444 4.73 4.30 -15.53
CA THR A 444 5.69 3.29 -16.01
C THR A 444 5.84 3.37 -17.53
N THR A 445 4.78 3.71 -18.24
CA THR A 445 4.78 3.97 -19.68
C THR A 445 5.80 5.06 -20.00
N GLY A 446 6.70 4.79 -20.95
CA GLY A 446 7.76 5.72 -21.36
C GLY A 446 8.96 5.83 -20.41
N ASP A 447 8.99 5.08 -19.31
CA ASP A 447 10.16 5.02 -18.42
C ASP A 447 11.19 3.99 -18.90
N GLU A 448 12.02 4.39 -19.87
CA GLU A 448 13.06 3.52 -20.43
C GLU A 448 14.09 3.08 -19.37
N ARG A 449 14.35 3.90 -18.35
CA ARG A 449 15.31 3.56 -17.28
C ARG A 449 14.78 2.42 -16.44
N TYR A 450 13.50 2.46 -16.06
CA TYR A 450 12.86 1.40 -15.29
C TYR A 450 13.06 0.02 -15.94
N PHE A 451 12.75 -0.08 -17.24
CA PHE A 451 12.95 -1.33 -17.98
C PHE A 451 14.42 -1.69 -18.19
N ASP A 452 15.31 -0.71 -18.42
CA ASP A 452 16.76 -0.97 -18.55
C ASP A 452 17.35 -1.60 -17.29
N VAL A 453 17.02 -1.07 -16.10
CA VAL A 453 17.52 -1.60 -14.82
C VAL A 453 17.04 -3.04 -14.61
N ILE A 454 15.77 -3.31 -14.88
CA ILE A 454 15.21 -4.68 -14.78
C ILE A 454 15.92 -5.63 -15.76
N ASN A 455 16.10 -5.21 -17.02
CA ASN A 455 16.68 -6.05 -18.07
C ASN A 455 18.17 -6.33 -17.86
N ARG A 456 18.90 -5.39 -17.24
CA ARG A 456 20.33 -5.57 -16.94
C ARG A 456 20.60 -6.37 -15.68
N SER A 457 19.60 -6.59 -14.82
CA SER A 457 19.76 -7.40 -13.61
C SER A 457 19.89 -8.89 -13.95
N SER A 458 21.15 -9.35 -14.06
CA SER A 458 21.44 -10.72 -14.47
C SER A 458 20.86 -11.80 -13.56
N TRP A 459 20.82 -11.57 -12.24
CA TRP A 459 20.28 -12.54 -11.29
C TRP A 459 18.75 -12.57 -11.30
N ALA A 460 18.09 -11.41 -11.44
CA ALA A 460 16.63 -11.33 -11.55
C ALA A 460 16.11 -12.06 -12.80
N ASN A 461 16.91 -12.06 -13.87
CA ASN A 461 16.60 -12.73 -15.13
C ASN A 461 17.09 -14.19 -15.20
N THR A 462 17.52 -14.79 -14.09
CA THR A 462 18.06 -16.17 -14.10
C THR A 462 17.02 -17.19 -14.51
N HIS A 463 15.79 -17.04 -14.00
CA HIS A 463 14.71 -18.00 -14.19
C HIS A 463 13.69 -17.55 -15.24
N ILE A 464 13.66 -16.26 -15.58
CA ILE A 464 12.66 -15.65 -16.46
C ILE A 464 13.28 -14.53 -17.30
N ASP A 465 12.76 -14.31 -18.50
CA ASP A 465 13.14 -13.16 -19.34
C ASP A 465 12.23 -11.96 -19.03
N LEU A 466 12.69 -11.07 -18.14
CA LEU A 466 11.94 -9.89 -17.74
C LEU A 466 11.87 -8.83 -18.85
N SER A 467 12.64 -8.95 -19.94
CA SER A 467 12.50 -8.05 -21.09
C SER A 467 11.13 -8.15 -21.76
N LEU A 468 10.43 -9.26 -21.55
CA LEU A 468 9.06 -9.46 -22.00
C LEU A 468 8.07 -8.52 -21.31
N LEU A 469 8.38 -7.97 -20.12
CA LEU A 469 7.53 -6.98 -19.44
C LEU A 469 7.27 -5.75 -20.31
N TYR A 470 8.25 -5.31 -21.09
CA TYR A 470 8.10 -4.17 -21.99
C TYR A 470 6.98 -4.39 -23.03
N SER A 471 6.71 -5.65 -23.39
CA SER A 471 5.68 -5.98 -24.39
C SER A 471 4.26 -5.62 -23.93
N PHE A 472 4.01 -5.50 -22.62
CA PHE A 472 2.72 -5.01 -22.11
C PHE A 472 2.50 -3.52 -22.44
N TYR A 473 3.59 -2.76 -22.64
CA TYR A 473 3.57 -1.31 -22.85
C TYR A 473 3.82 -0.93 -24.32
N ASP A 474 4.33 -1.84 -25.15
CA ASP A 474 4.52 -1.64 -26.59
C ASP A 474 3.20 -1.85 -27.35
N ILE A 475 2.24 -0.96 -27.09
CA ILE A 475 0.90 -0.98 -27.66
C ILE A 475 0.63 0.29 -28.49
N PRO A 476 0.07 0.17 -29.70
CA PRO A 476 -0.25 1.34 -30.53
C PRO A 476 -1.37 2.19 -29.92
N MET A 477 -1.05 3.41 -29.49
CA MET A 477 -2.01 4.41 -29.03
C MET A 477 -2.27 5.50 -30.08
N ASP A 478 -3.45 6.12 -30.04
CA ASP A 478 -3.72 7.33 -30.82
C ASP A 478 -3.26 8.61 -30.08
N ALA A 479 -3.69 9.77 -30.57
CA ALA A 479 -3.29 11.06 -30.01
C ALA A 479 -4.00 11.41 -28.69
N ASP A 480 -5.13 10.75 -28.41
CA ASP A 480 -5.94 10.96 -27.21
C ASP A 480 -5.53 9.99 -26.09
N GLY A 481 -4.66 9.01 -26.40
CA GLY A 481 -4.12 8.04 -25.45
C GLY A 481 -4.84 6.69 -25.49
N ASP A 482 -5.78 6.53 -26.43
CA ASP A 482 -6.61 5.33 -26.56
C ASP A 482 -5.92 4.26 -27.40
N ARG A 483 -6.13 2.99 -27.03
CA ARG A 483 -5.63 1.84 -27.79
C ARG A 483 -6.21 1.82 -29.20
N THR A 484 -5.34 1.69 -30.21
CA THR A 484 -5.74 1.53 -31.60
C THR A 484 -5.74 0.08 -32.05
N GLY A 485 -6.67 -0.27 -32.95
CA GLY A 485 -6.73 -1.61 -33.55
C GLY A 485 -7.32 -2.70 -32.63
N VAL A 486 -7.76 -2.32 -31.43
CA VAL A 486 -8.50 -3.19 -30.51
C VAL A 486 -9.96 -2.71 -30.51
N ASN A 487 -10.88 -3.58 -30.91
CA ASN A 487 -12.32 -3.30 -30.86
C ASN A 487 -13.00 -4.45 -30.13
N VAL A 488 -13.40 -4.20 -28.89
CA VAL A 488 -14.23 -5.10 -28.12
C VAL A 488 -15.67 -4.65 -28.24
N VAL A 489 -16.53 -5.54 -28.74
CA VAL A 489 -17.97 -5.32 -28.75
C VAL A 489 -18.53 -6.21 -27.64
N LEU A 490 -18.72 -5.62 -26.47
CA LEU A 490 -19.43 -6.29 -25.40
C LEU A 490 -20.89 -6.54 -25.86
N PRO A 491 -21.47 -7.72 -25.54
CA PRO A 491 -22.87 -7.96 -25.85
C PRO A 491 -23.76 -6.94 -25.12
N ASP A 492 -24.73 -6.35 -25.85
CA ASP A 492 -25.69 -5.38 -25.28
C ASP A 492 -26.35 -5.98 -24.03
N ASP A 493 -26.15 -5.34 -22.88
CA ASP A 493 -26.86 -5.69 -21.65
C ASP A 493 -28.28 -5.13 -21.70
N ASN A 494 -29.12 -5.76 -22.52
CA ASN A 494 -30.55 -5.44 -22.64
C ASN A 494 -31.35 -5.77 -21.36
N THR A 495 -30.70 -6.03 -20.23
CA THR A 495 -31.36 -6.38 -18.96
C THR A 495 -31.18 -5.36 -17.84
N ASN A 496 -30.35 -4.33 -18.00
CA ASN A 496 -30.20 -3.31 -16.97
C ASN A 496 -31.23 -2.18 -17.12
N THR A 497 -32.51 -2.50 -16.95
CA THR A 497 -33.47 -1.46 -16.55
C THR A 497 -33.18 -1.10 -15.11
N GLY A 498 -32.51 0.03 -14.88
CA GLY A 498 -32.53 0.78 -13.61
C GLY A 498 -33.93 1.29 -13.27
N GLY A 499 -34.91 0.40 -13.29
CA GLY A 499 -36.32 0.64 -13.09
C GLY A 499 -36.69 0.36 -11.65
N ASN A 500 -36.91 1.43 -10.91
CA ASN A 500 -37.80 1.46 -9.76
C ASN A 500 -39.14 0.77 -10.14
N THR A 501 -39.33 -0.51 -9.82
CA THR A 501 -40.60 -1.19 -10.07
C THR A 501 -41.61 -0.86 -8.97
N GLY A 502 -42.15 0.35 -9.06
CA GLY A 502 -43.50 0.64 -8.60
C GLY A 502 -44.46 0.47 -9.78
N GLY A 503 -45.40 -0.47 -9.66
CA GLY A 503 -46.65 -0.42 -10.41
C GLY A 503 -46.84 -1.39 -11.58
N ASN A 504 -47.57 -2.47 -11.27
CA ASN A 504 -48.69 -3.00 -12.05
C ASN A 504 -48.40 -3.61 -13.45
N SER A 505 -48.25 -4.94 -13.51
CA SER A 505 -48.56 -5.69 -14.74
C SER A 505 -49.89 -6.42 -14.58
N ASP A 506 -50.89 -5.92 -15.32
CA ASP A 506 -52.04 -6.70 -15.73
C ASP A 506 -51.53 -7.82 -16.65
N GLY A 507 -51.84 -9.05 -16.27
CA GLY A 507 -51.44 -10.24 -16.99
C GLY A 507 -52.27 -10.46 -18.25
N THR A 508 -51.59 -10.57 -19.37
CA THR A 508 -52.00 -11.48 -20.45
C THR A 508 -50.76 -12.00 -21.12
N ASP A 509 -50.41 -13.26 -20.85
CA ASP A 509 -49.61 -14.03 -21.78
C ASP A 509 -50.20 -15.41 -21.99
N ASN A 510 -50.28 -15.77 -23.26
CA ASN A 510 -50.97 -16.93 -23.78
C ASN A 510 -49.91 -17.71 -24.55
N THR A 511 -49.35 -18.77 -23.97
CA THR A 511 -48.81 -19.89 -24.76
C THR A 511 -48.66 -21.15 -23.91
N SER A 512 -49.00 -22.23 -24.58
CA SER A 512 -49.15 -23.61 -24.15
C SER A 512 -47.83 -24.33 -23.85
N GLY A 513 -47.80 -25.09 -22.75
CA GLY A 513 -46.80 -26.11 -22.47
C GLY A 513 -47.29 -27.07 -21.40
N ASN A 514 -47.50 -28.32 -21.79
CA ASN A 514 -48.12 -29.41 -21.03
C ASN A 514 -47.12 -30.08 -20.07
N GLY A 515 -47.49 -30.33 -18.82
CA GLY A 515 -46.70 -31.13 -17.87
C GLY A 515 -47.34 -31.24 -16.48
N ASP A 516 -47.97 -32.37 -16.20
CA ASP A 516 -48.62 -32.73 -14.93
C ASP A 516 -47.65 -32.92 -13.76
N GLY A 517 -48.05 -32.54 -12.53
CA GLY A 517 -47.32 -32.90 -11.29
C GLY A 517 -47.71 -32.15 -10.01
N GLU A 518 -48.85 -32.52 -9.42
CA GLU A 518 -49.27 -32.50 -8.00
C GLU A 518 -48.72 -31.45 -6.98
N ASN A 519 -49.66 -30.61 -6.50
CA ASN A 519 -49.95 -30.15 -5.13
C ASN A 519 -48.85 -30.15 -4.03
N ASN A 520 -48.59 -28.97 -3.45
CA ASN A 520 -49.01 -28.69 -2.06
C ASN A 520 -49.00 -27.20 -1.69
N ASN A 521 -49.97 -26.86 -0.86
CA ASN A 521 -50.46 -25.54 -0.47
C ASN A 521 -49.83 -25.11 0.88
N SER A 522 -49.28 -23.90 0.97
CA SER A 522 -49.28 -23.16 2.24
C SER A 522 -49.31 -21.65 1.98
N ASN A 523 -50.50 -21.10 2.18
CA ASN A 523 -50.85 -19.69 2.11
C ASN A 523 -50.33 -18.97 3.37
N GLY A 524 -49.43 -18.00 3.22
CA GLY A 524 -48.95 -17.11 4.28
C GLY A 524 -49.28 -15.66 3.93
N THR A 525 -50.30 -15.09 4.57
CA THR A 525 -50.73 -13.70 4.39
C THR A 525 -49.79 -12.76 5.17
N VAL A 526 -49.23 -11.76 4.48
CA VAL A 526 -48.36 -10.69 5.04
C VAL A 526 -49.20 -9.41 5.18
N CYS A 527 -49.04 -8.67 6.28
CA CYS A 527 -49.66 -7.35 6.46
C CYS A 527 -48.96 -6.29 5.57
N GLU A 528 -49.65 -5.19 5.27
CA GLU A 528 -49.34 -4.19 4.22
C GLU A 528 -48.02 -3.39 4.42
N ASP A 529 -47.21 -3.80 5.39
CA ASP A 529 -46.01 -3.14 5.89
C ASP A 529 -44.87 -4.15 6.21
N GLY A 530 -44.97 -5.40 5.74
CA GLY A 530 -43.80 -6.28 5.54
C GLY A 530 -43.24 -7.02 6.76
N ILE A 531 -43.96 -7.12 7.89
CA ILE A 531 -43.54 -7.89 9.08
C ILE A 531 -44.58 -8.97 9.46
N ALA A 532 -44.12 -10.11 9.97
CA ALA A 532 -44.96 -11.22 10.43
C ALA A 532 -45.66 -10.97 11.78
N SER A 533 -46.87 -11.53 11.93
CA SER A 533 -47.83 -11.45 13.06
C SER A 533 -47.28 -11.76 14.47
N PRO A 534 -47.94 -11.32 15.58
CA PRO A 534 -49.36 -10.94 15.70
C PRO A 534 -49.68 -9.45 15.93
N CYS A 535 -50.67 -8.94 15.19
CA CYS A 535 -51.20 -7.58 15.24
C CYS A 535 -52.28 -7.41 16.33
N ASN A 536 -52.23 -6.30 17.09
CA ASN A 536 -53.31 -5.88 17.98
C ASN A 536 -53.60 -4.39 17.79
N VAL A 537 -54.87 -4.07 17.57
CA VAL A 537 -55.39 -2.73 17.19
C VAL A 537 -56.17 -2.12 18.35
N THR A 538 -55.95 -0.83 18.63
CA THR A 538 -56.93 0.04 19.35
C THR A 538 -56.75 1.53 18.97
N PRO A 539 -57.82 2.35 18.98
CA PRO A 539 -58.03 3.52 18.09
C PRO A 539 -57.72 4.90 18.73
N PRO A 540 -57.82 6.01 17.96
CA PRO A 540 -57.36 7.34 18.38
C PRO A 540 -58.42 8.13 19.16
N VAL A 541 -57.95 9.06 20.02
CA VAL A 541 -58.76 10.10 20.65
C VAL A 541 -58.10 11.45 20.41
N ASP A 542 -58.93 12.41 20.03
CA ASP A 542 -58.72 13.81 19.64
C ASP A 542 -59.10 14.77 20.80
N ASP A 543 -58.63 16.03 20.74
CA ASP A 543 -58.91 17.26 21.54
C ASP A 543 -57.56 17.95 21.92
N GLY A 544 -57.10 19.06 21.30
CA GLY A 544 -57.63 20.43 21.38
C GLY A 544 -57.18 21.08 22.71
N SER A 545 -56.77 22.34 22.86
CA SER A 545 -56.53 23.55 22.07
C SER A 545 -55.58 24.45 22.90
N ASP A 546 -54.83 25.37 22.29
CA ASP A 546 -54.91 26.81 22.61
C ASP A 546 -53.78 27.66 22.00
N THR A 547 -54.23 28.86 21.63
CA THR A 547 -53.68 29.94 20.82
C THR A 547 -52.67 30.83 21.55
N SER A 548 -51.69 31.40 20.82
CA SER A 548 -51.60 32.86 20.58
C SER A 548 -50.39 33.25 19.74
N SER A 549 -50.63 34.11 18.75
CA SER A 549 -49.65 34.94 18.03
C SER A 549 -48.91 35.88 18.98
N ASP A 550 -47.65 36.21 18.66
CA ASP A 550 -47.18 37.60 18.60
C ASP A 550 -45.81 37.70 17.91
N SER A 551 -45.75 38.62 16.95
CA SER A 551 -44.53 39.20 16.38
C SER A 551 -44.09 40.38 17.23
N GLU A 552 -42.80 40.49 17.55
CA GLU A 552 -41.94 41.66 17.24
C GLU A 552 -40.55 41.60 17.90
N SER A 553 -39.64 42.30 17.24
CA SER A 553 -38.20 42.54 17.48
C SER A 553 -37.81 43.07 18.87
N VAL A 554 -36.60 42.71 19.37
CA VAL A 554 -35.75 43.61 20.18
C VAL A 554 -34.23 43.33 20.02
N SER A 555 -33.55 44.40 19.59
CA SER A 555 -32.17 44.90 19.76
C SER A 555 -30.99 44.01 20.16
N SER A 556 -29.96 44.13 19.31
CA SER A 556 -28.53 44.04 19.59
C SER A 556 -28.07 45.00 20.69
N GLY A 557 -27.44 44.50 21.74
CA GLY A 557 -26.83 45.36 22.77
C GLY A 557 -25.84 44.73 23.74
N ASN A 558 -25.66 43.40 23.77
CA ASN A 558 -24.78 42.77 24.77
C ASN A 558 -23.89 41.61 24.28
N MET A 559 -23.86 41.33 22.97
CA MET A 559 -23.05 40.22 22.45
C MET A 559 -21.59 40.62 22.15
N GLN A 560 -21.30 41.91 21.90
CA GLN A 560 -19.96 42.38 21.54
C GLN A 560 -18.98 42.54 22.73
N GLN A 561 -19.44 42.75 23.96
CA GLN A 561 -18.56 42.80 25.13
C GLN A 561 -18.17 41.39 25.61
N ASN A 562 -19.11 40.44 25.58
CA ASN A 562 -18.82 39.04 25.96
C ASN A 562 -17.95 38.34 24.90
N ALA A 563 -18.16 38.60 23.60
CA ALA A 563 -17.31 38.05 22.54
C ALA A 563 -15.86 38.59 22.61
N LYS A 564 -15.66 39.87 22.97
CA LYS A 564 -14.31 40.44 23.15
C LYS A 564 -13.60 39.88 24.39
N MET A 565 -14.31 39.69 25.49
CA MET A 565 -13.73 39.09 26.72
C MET A 565 -13.32 37.63 26.50
N VAL A 566 -14.11 36.86 25.76
CA VAL A 566 -13.77 35.47 25.37
C VAL A 566 -12.57 35.45 24.41
N LEU A 567 -12.52 36.35 23.43
CA LEU A 567 -11.39 36.45 22.51
C LEU A 567 -10.08 36.86 23.22
N PHE A 568 -10.13 37.79 24.18
CA PHE A 568 -8.96 38.14 24.99
C PHE A 568 -8.53 37.01 25.93
N ALA A 569 -9.47 36.20 26.44
CA ALA A 569 -9.14 35.01 27.22
C ALA A 569 -8.48 33.92 26.36
N ILE A 570 -8.96 33.69 25.14
CA ILE A 570 -8.36 32.75 24.18
C ILE A 570 -6.97 33.22 23.75
N ILE A 571 -6.79 34.51 23.44
CA ILE A 571 -5.49 35.07 23.09
C ILE A 571 -4.53 35.03 24.30
N ALA A 572 -5.00 35.27 25.53
CA ALA A 572 -4.17 35.15 26.71
C ALA A 572 -3.75 33.70 26.99
N VAL A 573 -4.63 32.72 26.76
CA VAL A 573 -4.32 31.29 26.87
C VAL A 573 -3.36 30.85 25.76
N LEU A 574 -3.50 31.36 24.54
CA LEU A 574 -2.58 31.11 23.42
C LEU A 574 -1.21 31.75 23.64
N VAL A 575 -1.16 32.97 24.17
CA VAL A 575 0.12 33.66 24.48
C VAL A 575 0.82 33.00 25.68
N ILE A 576 0.07 32.52 26.68
CA ILE A 576 0.63 31.73 27.79
C ILE A 576 1.05 30.34 27.30
N GLY A 577 0.27 29.70 26.42
CA GLY A 577 0.62 28.46 25.75
C GLY A 577 1.91 28.59 24.95
N LEU A 578 2.02 29.60 24.09
CA LEU A 578 3.23 29.92 23.31
C LEU A 578 4.42 30.33 24.19
N TYR A 579 4.19 30.99 25.34
CA TYR A 579 5.26 31.34 26.29
C TYR A 579 5.76 30.14 27.11
N VAL A 580 4.90 29.15 27.36
CA VAL A 580 5.27 27.87 28.01
C VAL A 580 5.93 26.93 27.00
N ILE A 581 5.45 26.89 25.76
CA ILE A 581 6.07 26.19 24.62
C ILE A 581 7.43 26.82 24.26
N GLY A 582 7.57 28.15 24.34
CA GLY A 582 8.85 28.83 24.11
C GLY A 582 9.92 28.64 25.19
N LYS A 583 9.64 27.85 26.24
CA LYS A 583 10.58 27.58 27.35
C LYS A 583 10.84 26.09 27.63
N GLY A 584 10.06 25.18 27.07
CA GLY A 584 10.41 23.78 26.92
C GLY A 584 10.93 23.56 25.50
N GLY A 585 12.01 22.79 25.32
CA GLY A 585 12.55 22.51 23.99
C GLY A 585 11.45 22.05 23.04
N SER A 586 11.42 22.66 21.86
CA SER A 586 10.49 22.36 20.78
C SER A 586 10.52 20.88 20.43
N ASP A 587 9.33 20.34 20.26
CA ASP A 587 9.02 18.95 20.02
C ASP A 587 9.88 18.34 18.89
N GLU A 588 10.61 17.28 19.25
CA GLU A 588 10.86 16.16 18.35
C GLU A 588 9.49 15.74 17.79
N LEU A 589 9.27 15.96 16.49
CA LEU A 589 8.54 14.96 15.70
C LEU A 589 9.14 13.60 16.08
N ASP A 590 8.36 12.52 16.12
CA ASP A 590 8.79 11.18 16.58
C ASP A 590 9.84 10.50 15.64
N LEU A 591 10.84 11.26 15.22
CA LEU A 591 12.13 10.89 14.68
C LEU A 591 12.97 10.07 15.68
N ALA A 592 12.61 10.04 16.96
CA ALA A 592 13.24 9.17 17.95
C ALA A 592 12.85 7.69 17.74
N GLY A 593 11.65 7.43 17.22
CA GLY A 593 11.26 6.13 16.66
C GLY A 593 12.04 5.83 15.38
N GLU A 594 12.11 6.76 14.43
CA GLU A 594 12.75 6.55 13.12
C GLU A 594 14.29 6.47 13.15
N ALA A 595 14.96 7.17 14.07
CA ALA A 595 16.41 7.03 14.28
C ALA A 595 16.79 5.66 14.88
N ARG A 596 15.83 4.94 15.49
CA ARG A 596 15.98 3.52 15.85
C ARG A 596 15.71 2.58 14.67
N ILE A 597 14.83 2.97 13.75
CA ILE A 597 14.52 2.22 12.53
C ILE A 597 15.79 2.08 11.68
N GLU A 598 16.53 3.17 11.43
CA GLU A 598 17.74 3.10 10.61
C GLU A 598 18.89 2.36 11.27
N LYS A 599 19.00 2.45 12.61
CA LYS A 599 20.03 1.69 13.32
C LYS A 599 19.79 0.18 13.23
N MET A 600 18.56 -0.29 13.00
CA MET A 600 18.28 -1.71 12.80
C MET A 600 18.45 -2.17 11.34
N TRP A 601 18.31 -1.27 10.36
CA TRP A 601 18.67 -1.52 8.96
C TRP A 601 20.19 -1.44 8.72
N ASP A 602 20.95 -0.65 9.50
CA ASP A 602 22.42 -0.52 9.41
C ASP A 602 23.18 -1.38 10.48
N GLU A 603 22.56 -1.80 11.58
CA GLU A 603 23.15 -2.69 12.60
C GLU A 603 22.27 -3.94 12.82
N THR A 604 22.41 -4.94 11.94
CA THR A 604 22.10 -6.34 12.29
C THR A 604 23.39 -7.15 12.33
N GLU A 605 24.21 -6.90 13.35
CA GLU A 605 25.07 -7.98 13.86
C GLU A 605 24.14 -9.02 14.48
N LEU A 606 23.76 -10.02 13.68
CA LEU A 606 23.38 -11.31 14.22
C LEU A 606 24.58 -11.77 15.07
N GLU A 607 24.46 -11.71 16.40
CA GLU A 607 25.42 -12.37 17.28
C GLU A 607 25.62 -13.79 16.73
N GLU A 608 26.85 -14.11 16.35
CA GLU A 608 27.24 -15.46 15.99
C GLU A 608 26.75 -16.39 17.10
N LEU A 609 25.68 -17.15 16.82
CA LEU A 609 25.32 -18.31 17.60
C LEU A 609 26.60 -19.15 17.72
N GLU A 610 27.21 -19.14 18.90
CA GLU A 610 28.37 -19.96 19.19
C GLU A 610 28.05 -21.38 18.72
N LYS A 611 28.80 -21.86 17.73
CA LYS A 611 28.87 -23.26 17.34
C LYS A 611 29.35 -24.07 18.54
N THR A 612 28.45 -24.35 19.47
CA THR A 612 28.61 -25.48 20.38
C THR A 612 28.21 -26.71 19.59
N PRO A 613 29.14 -27.64 19.29
CA PRO A 613 28.79 -28.85 18.59
C PRO A 613 27.80 -29.63 19.47
N PHE A 614 26.63 -29.94 18.91
CA PHE A 614 25.69 -30.88 19.50
C PHE A 614 26.42 -32.22 19.70
N ILE A 615 26.75 -32.55 20.95
CA ILE A 615 27.20 -33.88 21.35
C ILE A 615 25.92 -34.66 21.69
N PRO A 616 25.52 -35.67 20.91
CA PRO A 616 24.35 -36.48 21.24
C PRO A 616 24.59 -37.16 22.59
N ALA A 617 23.63 -37.04 23.51
CA ALA A 617 23.67 -37.81 24.74
C ALA A 617 23.64 -39.32 24.40
N PRO A 618 24.59 -40.13 24.90
CA PRO A 618 24.55 -41.57 24.66
C PRO A 618 23.29 -42.17 25.31
N PRO A 619 22.70 -43.20 24.67
CA PRO A 619 21.48 -43.83 25.17
C PRO A 619 21.68 -44.41 26.58
N PRO A 620 20.62 -44.47 27.42
CA PRO A 620 20.74 -44.99 28.77
C PRO A 620 21.20 -46.45 28.74
N MET A 621 22.37 -46.72 29.32
CA MET A 621 22.88 -48.08 29.47
C MET A 621 22.00 -48.86 30.46
N ASP A 622 21.43 -49.97 29.99
CA ASP A 622 20.83 -50.98 30.84
C ASP A 622 21.82 -51.48 31.89
N LYS A 623 21.37 -51.51 33.16
CA LYS A 623 22.08 -52.18 34.25
C LYS A 623 22.23 -53.66 33.91
N THR A 624 23.43 -54.08 33.53
CA THR A 624 23.80 -55.50 33.53
C THR A 624 24.55 -55.83 34.81
N GLU A 625 24.06 -56.85 35.50
CA GLU A 625 24.54 -57.34 36.78
C GLU A 625 25.98 -57.89 36.72
N SER A 626 26.64 -57.79 37.87
CA SER A 626 27.96 -58.33 38.18
C SER A 626 28.11 -59.82 37.89
N LYS A 627 29.21 -60.21 37.25
CA LYS A 627 29.85 -61.51 37.49
C LYS A 627 31.35 -61.34 37.72
N THR A 628 31.73 -61.72 38.93
CA THR A 628 33.06 -62.04 39.45
C THR A 628 33.70 -63.23 38.73
N GLU A 629 35.03 -63.18 38.55
CA GLU A 629 36.03 -64.28 38.63
C GLU A 629 37.42 -63.62 38.49
N GLU A 630 38.18 -63.46 39.58
CA GLU A 630 39.34 -64.29 39.98
C GLU A 630 40.43 -64.46 38.89
N GLU A 631 41.49 -63.64 38.98
CA GLU A 631 42.84 -64.06 39.43
C GLU A 631 43.58 -62.86 40.08
#